data_AF-A0A5J4PY37-F1
#
_entry.id   AF-A0A5J4PY37-F1
#
_cell.length_a   1.000
_cell.length_b   1.000
_cell.length_c   1.000
_cell.angle_alpha   90.00
_cell.angle_beta   90.00
_cell.angle_gamma   90.00
#
_symmetry.space_group_name_H-M   'P 1'
#
loop_
_entity.id
_entity.type
_entity.pdbx_description
1 polymer ?
#
loop_
_entity_poly.entity_id
_entity_poly.type
_entity_poly.pdbx_seq_one_letter_code
_entity_poly.pdbx_strand_id
1 'polypeptide(L)'
;METKVQDKSTQLIAVLLNHFEKNMNLARIKLLGMFICALCKVQTVGFDKLATAFESGAMSESSLRQIQRFMADYKLNTDLIAQLIFRLLPHKPPFRLALDRTNLYFVAFVLTPIAIRLNWLY
;
A
#
# COMPACT_ATOMS: atom_id res chain seq x y z
N MET A 1 -31.21 6.09 -7.14
CA MET A 1 -30.75 5.78 -5.76
C MET A 1 -29.53 4.91 -5.95
N GLU A 2 -28.37 5.54 -6.15
CA GLU A 2 -27.15 4.84 -6.57
C GLU A 2 -26.62 4.01 -5.40
N THR A 3 -26.76 2.70 -5.52
CA THR A 3 -26.27 1.72 -4.54
C THR A 3 -24.76 1.82 -4.47
N LYS A 4 -24.26 2.48 -3.42
CA LYS A 4 -22.85 2.57 -3.06
C LYS A 4 -22.31 1.14 -2.96
N VAL A 5 -21.63 0.69 -4.03
CA VAL A 5 -21.00 -0.62 -4.14
C VAL A 5 -20.29 -0.88 -2.81
N GLN A 6 -20.59 -2.01 -2.17
CA GLN A 6 -19.95 -2.48 -0.95
C GLN A 6 -18.45 -2.67 -1.28
N ASP A 7 -17.68 -1.59 -1.12
CA ASP A 7 -16.53 -1.28 -1.97
C ASP A 7 -15.31 -2.10 -1.56
N LYS A 8 -14.58 -2.67 -2.53
CA LYS A 8 -13.35 -3.45 -2.29
C LYS A 8 -12.34 -2.71 -1.42
N SER A 9 -12.35 -1.37 -1.46
CA SER A 9 -11.58 -0.50 -0.56
C SER A 9 -11.91 -0.70 0.92
N THR A 10 -13.17 -0.94 1.26
CA THR A 10 -13.61 -1.17 2.65
C THR A 10 -13.12 -2.53 3.16
N GLN A 11 -13.10 -3.54 2.30
CA GLN A 11 -12.54 -4.86 2.64
C GLN A 11 -11.02 -4.79 2.84
N LEU A 12 -10.31 -4.06 1.98
CA LEU A 12 -8.88 -3.83 2.13
C LEU A 12 -8.59 -3.11 3.46
N ILE A 13 -9.33 -2.06 3.78
CA ILE A 13 -9.20 -1.33 5.04
C ILE A 13 -9.46 -2.26 6.22
N ALA A 14 -10.47 -3.14 6.16
CA ALA A 14 -10.75 -4.10 7.22
C ALA A 14 -9.60 -5.10 7.43
N VAL A 15 -8.99 -5.61 6.36
CA VAL A 15 -7.80 -6.48 6.44
C VAL A 15 -6.61 -5.73 7.05
N LEU A 16 -6.38 -4.49 6.62
CA LEU A 16 -5.33 -3.65 7.19
C LEU A 16 -5.58 -3.36 8.68
N LEU A 17 -6.83 -3.11 9.08
CA LEU A 17 -7.18 -2.90 10.48
C LEU A 17 -6.84 -4.14 11.32
N ASN A 18 -7.30 -5.32 10.90
CA ASN A 18 -7.01 -6.56 11.63
C ASN A 18 -5.50 -6.85 11.79
N HIS A 19 -4.67 -6.39 10.85
CA HIS A 19 -3.21 -6.59 10.92
C HIS A 19 -2.47 -5.51 11.68
N PHE A 20 -2.89 -4.25 11.56
CA PHE A 20 -2.14 -3.11 12.08
C PHE A 20 -2.73 -2.48 13.35
N GLU A 21 -3.95 -2.84 13.77
CA GLU A 21 -4.66 -2.20 14.91
C GLU A 21 -3.81 -2.12 16.19
N LYS A 22 -3.05 -3.17 16.51
CA LYS A 22 -2.20 -3.21 17.71
C LYS A 22 -0.92 -2.37 17.60
N ASN A 23 -0.49 -2.05 16.39
CA ASN A 23 0.83 -1.46 16.11
C ASN A 23 0.75 -0.06 15.49
N MET A 24 -0.43 0.38 15.03
CA MET A 24 -0.60 1.62 14.28
C MET A 24 -1.93 2.32 14.59
N ASN A 25 -1.91 3.64 14.64
CA ASN A 25 -3.11 4.45 14.85
C ASN A 25 -4.11 4.28 13.69
N LEU A 26 -5.40 4.16 14.01
CA LEU A 26 -6.53 4.04 13.09
C LEU A 26 -6.49 5.06 11.93
N ALA A 27 -6.13 6.31 12.19
CA ALA A 27 -6.06 7.34 11.14
C ALA A 27 -5.00 7.01 10.07
N ARG A 28 -3.87 6.45 10.49
CA ARG A 28 -2.79 6.03 9.58
C ARG A 28 -3.16 4.78 8.80
N ILE A 29 -3.90 3.86 9.42
CA ILE A 29 -4.37 2.63 8.74
C ILE A 29 -5.35 3.01 7.62
N LYS A 30 -6.28 3.92 7.91
CA LYS A 30 -7.20 4.47 6.89
C LYS A 30 -6.44 5.18 5.78
N LEU A 31 -5.44 5.99 6.12
CA LEU A 31 -4.59 6.65 5.14
C LEU A 31 -3.89 5.64 4.23
N LEU A 32 -3.28 4.58 4.78
CA LEU A 32 -2.65 3.51 3.99
C LEU A 32 -3.65 2.81 3.07
N GLY A 33 -4.84 2.50 3.56
CA GLY A 33 -5.88 1.87 2.73
C GLY A 33 -6.30 2.76 1.56
N MET A 34 -6.53 4.05 1.81
CA MET A 34 -6.82 5.03 0.75
C MET A 34 -5.65 5.18 -0.22
N PHE A 35 -4.41 5.20 0.30
CA PHE A 35 -3.20 5.32 -0.50
C PHE A 35 -3.01 4.14 -1.46
N ILE A 36 -3.18 2.90 -0.98
CA ILE A 36 -3.13 1.69 -1.81
C ILE A 36 -4.23 1.72 -2.87
N CYS A 37 -5.45 2.10 -2.50
CA CYS A 37 -6.55 2.23 -3.47
C CYS A 37 -6.26 3.28 -4.54
N ALA A 38 -5.72 4.44 -4.16
CA ALA A 38 -5.34 5.50 -5.08
C ALA A 38 -4.22 5.07 -6.03
N LEU A 39 -3.21 4.34 -5.52
CA LEU A 39 -2.15 3.75 -6.35
C LEU A 39 -2.73 2.80 -7.40
N CYS A 40 -3.68 1.94 -7.02
CA CYS A 40 -4.35 1.04 -7.96
C CYS A 40 -5.18 1.78 -9.01
N LYS A 41 -5.80 2.92 -8.65
CA LYS A 41 -6.64 3.73 -9.55
C LYS A 41 -5.81 4.55 -10.54
N VAL A 42 -4.81 5.29 -10.06
CA VAL A 42 -4.09 6.29 -10.86
C VAL A 42 -2.78 5.76 -11.44
N GLN A 43 -2.28 4.62 -10.95
CA GLN A 43 -1.07 3.94 -11.44
C GLN A 43 0.16 4.87 -11.51
N THR A 44 0.22 5.87 -10.64
CA THR A 44 1.30 6.85 -10.57
C THR A 44 1.72 7.05 -9.12
N VAL A 45 2.98 7.44 -8.93
CA VAL A 45 3.57 7.73 -7.62
C VAL A 45 3.52 9.22 -7.25
N GLY A 46 3.04 10.08 -8.15
CA GLY A 46 2.91 11.52 -7.90
C GLY A 46 1.89 11.81 -6.81
N PHE A 47 2.32 12.49 -5.73
CA PHE A 47 1.44 12.78 -4.58
C PHE A 47 0.27 13.70 -4.93
N ASP A 48 0.45 14.59 -5.90
CA ASP A 48 -0.59 15.47 -6.45
C ASP A 48 -1.73 14.66 -7.07
N LYS A 49 -1.39 13.68 -7.92
CA LYS A 49 -2.34 12.80 -8.58
C LYS A 49 -2.96 11.77 -7.64
N LEU A 50 -2.22 11.35 -6.61
CA LEU A 50 -2.76 10.48 -5.58
C LEU A 50 -3.77 11.20 -4.69
N ALA A 51 -3.48 12.45 -4.32
CA ALA A 51 -4.36 13.25 -3.48
C ALA A 51 -5.72 13.56 -4.12
N THR A 52 -5.78 13.67 -5.45
CA THR A 52 -7.06 13.86 -6.18
C THR A 52 -7.88 12.57 -6.28
N ALA A 53 -7.26 11.40 -6.16
CA ALA A 53 -7.93 10.11 -6.19
C ALA A 53 -8.40 9.61 -4.81
N PHE A 54 -8.13 10.38 -3.75
CA PHE A 54 -8.65 10.07 -2.42
C PHE A 54 -10.15 10.36 -2.39
N GLU A 55 -10.95 9.33 -2.18
CA GLU A 55 -12.39 9.44 -1.94
C GLU A 55 -12.69 9.90 -0.51
N SER A 56 -12.08 11.02 -0.13
CA SER A 56 -12.36 11.73 1.11
C SER A 56 -13.12 13.00 0.78
N GLY A 57 -14.07 13.41 1.63
CA GLY A 57 -14.71 14.73 1.50
C GLY A 57 -13.77 15.92 1.76
N ALA A 58 -12.46 15.68 1.88
CA ALA A 58 -11.45 16.70 2.11
C ALA A 58 -10.94 17.29 0.78
N MET A 59 -10.52 18.55 0.81
CA MET A 59 -9.84 19.19 -0.32
C MET A 59 -8.56 18.42 -0.68
N SER A 60 -8.27 18.31 -1.99
CA SER A 60 -7.08 17.62 -2.50
C SER A 60 -5.77 18.13 -1.89
N GLU A 61 -5.66 19.44 -1.63
CA GLU A 61 -4.50 20.03 -0.95
C GLU A 61 -4.29 19.50 0.48
N SER A 62 -5.37 19.28 1.22
CA SER A 62 -5.30 18.72 2.57
C SER A 62 -4.83 17.26 2.52
N SER A 63 -5.34 16.49 1.56
CA SER A 63 -4.90 15.11 1.30
C SER A 63 -3.44 15.05 0.89
N LEU A 64 -2.98 15.97 0.05
CA LEU A 64 -1.57 16.09 -0.34
C LEU A 64 -0.66 16.33 0.88
N ARG A 65 -1.03 17.29 1.74
CA ARG A 65 -0.29 17.55 2.99
C ARG A 65 -0.29 16.36 3.93
N GLN A 66 -1.38 15.59 4.00
CA GLN A 66 -1.43 14.36 4.80
C GLN A 66 -0.48 13.30 4.28
N ILE A 67 -0.42 13.09 2.96
CA ILE A 67 0.53 12.15 2.33
C ILE A 67 1.98 12.59 2.60
N GLN A 68 2.28 13.87 2.41
CA GLN A 68 3.61 14.43 2.66
C GLN A 68 4.05 14.24 4.12
N ARG A 69 3.19 14.59 5.08
CA ARG A 69 3.47 14.37 6.51
C ARG A 69 3.63 12.90 6.85
N PHE A 70 2.80 12.03 6.29
CA PHE A 70 2.93 10.59 6.50
C PHE A 70 4.28 10.08 6.00
N MET A 71 4.69 10.45 4.79
CA MET A 71 5.97 10.01 4.23
C MET A 71 7.19 10.62 4.94
N ALA A 72 7.07 11.84 5.47
CA ALA A 72 8.16 12.52 6.16
C ALA A 72 8.34 12.03 7.61
N ASP A 73 7.24 11.91 8.37
CA ASP A 73 7.29 11.70 9.82
C ASP A 73 7.08 10.24 10.22
N TYR A 74 6.43 9.41 9.38
CA TYR A 74 6.07 8.05 9.76
C TYR A 74 7.04 7.02 9.21
N LYS A 75 7.82 6.41 10.11
CA LYS A 75 8.64 5.25 9.81
C LYS A 75 7.79 3.98 9.81
N LEU A 76 7.41 3.52 8.61
CA LEU A 76 6.74 2.24 8.43
C LEU A 76 7.63 1.08 8.92
N ASN A 77 7.07 0.23 9.77
CA ASN A 77 7.74 -0.98 10.22
C ASN A 77 7.73 -2.02 9.09
N THR A 78 8.91 -2.32 8.55
CA THR A 78 9.11 -3.27 7.46
C THR A 78 8.72 -4.70 7.81
N ASP A 79 8.87 -5.12 9.07
CA ASP A 79 8.46 -6.45 9.53
C ASP A 79 6.94 -6.64 9.46
N LEU A 80 6.18 -5.58 9.81
CA LEU A 80 4.73 -5.61 9.73
C LEU A 80 4.26 -5.65 8.26
N ILE A 81 4.94 -4.93 7.37
CA ILE A 81 4.65 -4.98 5.93
C ILE A 81 4.96 -6.37 5.38
N ALA A 82 6.11 -6.97 5.76
CA ALA A 82 6.46 -8.32 5.32
C ALA A 82 5.41 -9.34 5.76
N GLN A 83 4.98 -9.31 7.03
CA GLN A 83 3.92 -10.18 7.54
C GLN A 83 2.59 -10.00 6.79
N LEU A 84 2.22 -8.76 6.46
CA LEU A 84 1.04 -8.49 5.64
C LEU A 84 1.18 -9.14 4.26
N ILE A 85 2.31 -8.92 3.57
CA ILE A 85 2.55 -9.48 2.24
C ILE A 85 2.46 -11.00 2.30
N PHE A 86 3.12 -11.66 3.25
CA PHE A 86 3.09 -13.12 3.41
C PHE A 86 1.69 -13.67 3.65
N ARG A 87 0.81 -12.93 4.34
CA ARG A 87 -0.60 -13.35 4.54
C ARG A 87 -1.48 -13.08 3.32
N LEU A 88 -1.13 -12.09 2.50
CA LEU A 88 -1.77 -11.85 1.21
C LEU A 88 -1.33 -12.88 0.16
N LEU A 89 -0.22 -13.60 0.41
CA LEU A 89 0.18 -14.68 -0.46
C LEU A 89 -0.83 -15.83 -0.40
N PRO A 90 -1.05 -16.50 -1.54
CA PRO A 90 -1.95 -17.64 -1.60
C PRO A 90 -1.34 -18.81 -0.82
N HIS A 91 -2.18 -19.62 -0.17
CA HIS A 91 -1.73 -20.78 0.62
C HIS A 91 -1.87 -22.13 -0.11
N LYS A 92 -2.45 -22.16 -1.32
CA LYS A 92 -2.63 -23.39 -2.11
C LYS A 92 -1.48 -23.65 -3.10
N PRO A 93 -0.74 -24.77 -2.97
CA PRO A 93 0.35 -25.14 -3.90
C PRO A 93 -0.20 -25.48 -5.30
N PRO A 94 0.65 -25.50 -6.35
CA PRO A 94 2.11 -25.34 -6.34
C PRO A 94 2.59 -23.88 -6.46
N PHE A 95 3.65 -23.54 -5.72
CA PHE A 95 4.31 -22.23 -5.80
C PHE A 95 5.69 -22.35 -6.44
N ARG A 96 6.04 -21.42 -7.33
CA ARG A 96 7.44 -21.18 -7.73
C ARG A 96 7.88 -19.83 -7.21
N LEU A 97 8.89 -19.85 -6.35
CA LEU A 97 9.56 -18.65 -5.88
C LEU A 97 10.60 -18.22 -6.92
N ALA A 98 10.38 -17.07 -7.54
CA ALA A 98 11.42 -16.40 -8.33
C ALA A 98 11.99 -15.25 -7.49
N LEU A 99 13.29 -15.33 -7.19
CA LEU A 99 14.04 -14.27 -6.54
C LEU A 99 14.89 -13.59 -7.59
N ASP A 100 14.73 -12.28 -7.72
CA ASP A 100 15.55 -11.46 -8.61
C ASP A 100 16.21 -10.34 -7.81
N ARG A 101 17.44 -9.97 -8.20
CA ARG A 101 18.13 -8.82 -7.60
C ARG A 101 17.77 -7.57 -8.39
N THR A 102 17.09 -6.65 -7.74
CA THR A 102 16.79 -5.35 -8.34
C THR A 102 17.73 -4.30 -7.78
N ASN A 103 18.42 -3.58 -8.66
CA ASN A 103 19.23 -2.43 -8.27
C ASN A 103 18.42 -1.15 -8.44
N LEU A 104 18.17 -0.45 -7.34
CA LEU A 104 17.61 0.89 -7.30
C LEU A 104 18.76 1.89 -7.21
N TYR A 105 19.00 2.60 -8.30
CA TYR A 105 20.05 3.61 -8.39
C TYR A 105 19.53 4.95 -7.89
N PHE A 106 20.17 5.48 -6.86
CA PHE A 106 20.05 6.87 -6.42
C PHE A 106 21.33 7.61 -6.80
N VAL A 107 21.25 8.94 -6.88
CA VAL A 107 22.39 9.79 -7.27
C VAL A 107 23.64 9.51 -6.41
N ALA A 108 23.46 9.21 -5.12
CA ALA A 108 24.56 9.01 -4.17
C ALA A 108 24.82 7.55 -3.77
N PHE A 109 23.89 6.61 -4.03
CA PHE A 109 24.00 5.23 -3.58
C PHE A 109 23.11 4.28 -4.39
N VAL A 110 23.34 2.98 -4.27
CA VAL A 110 22.50 1.94 -4.87
C VAL A 110 21.89 1.10 -3.75
N LEU A 111 20.57 0.97 -3.74
CA LEU A 111 19.89 -0.05 -2.93
C LEU A 111 19.70 -1.30 -3.77
N THR A 112 19.98 -2.46 -3.21
CA THR A 112 19.81 -3.74 -3.92
C THR A 112 18.75 -4.61 -3.23
N PRO A 113 17.46 -4.21 -3.23
CA PRO A 113 16.41 -5.06 -2.70
C PRO A 113 16.28 -6.37 -3.49
N ILE A 114 15.85 -7.42 -2.79
CA ILE A 114 15.47 -8.68 -3.41
C ILE A 114 14.01 -8.55 -3.85
N ALA A 115 13.77 -8.58 -5.16
CA ALA A 115 12.43 -8.66 -5.71
C ALA A 115 11.95 -10.11 -5.62
N ILE A 116 10.77 -10.29 -5.01
CA ILE A 116 10.10 -11.58 -4.93
C ILE A 116 8.99 -11.57 -5.98
N ARG A 117 9.10 -12.42 -7.00
CA ARG A 117 8.04 -12.67 -7.97
C ARG A 117 7.49 -14.07 -7.75
N LEU A 118 6.19 -14.16 -7.53
CA LEU A 118 5.48 -15.43 -7.52
C LEU A 118 4.81 -15.61 -8.87
N ASN A 119 5.30 -16.59 -9.63
CA ASN A 119 4.65 -17.00 -10.87
C ASN A 119 3.71 -18.15 -10.58
N TRP A 120 2.48 -18.01 -11.06
CA TRP A 120 1.45 -19.02 -11.01
C TRP A 120 1.67 -20.00 -12.16
N LEU A 121 1.78 -21.29 -11.84
CA LEU A 121 1.65 -22.34 -12.83
C LEU A 121 0.16 -22.69 -12.92
N TYR A 122 -0.46 -22.33 -14.04
CA TYR A 122 -1.64 -23.03 -14.54
C TYR A 122 -1.17 -23.96 -15.66
#